data_AF-A0A5C7R917-F1
#
_entry.id   AF-A0A5C7R917-F1
#
_cell.length_a   1.000
_cell.length_b   1.000
_cell.length_c   1.000
_cell.angle_alpha   90.00
_cell.angle_beta   90.00
_cell.angle_gamma   90.00
#
_symmetry.space_group_name_H-M   'P 1'
#
loop_
_entity.id
_entity.type
_entity.pdbx_description
1 polymer ?
#
loop_
_entity_poly.entity_id
_entity_poly.type
_entity_poly.pdbx_seq_one_letter_code
_entity_poly.pdbx_strand_id
1 'polypeptide(L)'
;MRAALILGLLIASPLVNAAPLFESVIDAMAIKSSASHTNNGWDDTAKIQGVKWAWPYYESGAHDSTMQGSLKLGTDPNPNIGATTVEVNGARSFITEVDISIANDSADIKDFGQGKVKTIKTSCDDDSASYQVSFYEFQKPRYHPLYISRVASWGASGSGTVNFKVAYDVNDVLQLDPQTCTVLN
;
A
#
# COMPACT_ATOMS: atom_id res chain seq x y z
N MET A 1 3.52 -22.34 -45.78
CA MET A 1 3.89 -21.11 -45.04
C MET A 1 3.19 -21.16 -43.69
N ARG A 2 3.94 -21.32 -42.59
CA ARG A 2 3.40 -21.31 -41.22
C ARG A 2 3.80 -19.97 -40.60
N ALA A 3 2.83 -19.10 -40.35
CA ALA A 3 3.04 -17.88 -39.61
C ALA A 3 3.19 -18.24 -38.12
N ALA A 4 4.36 -17.97 -37.55
CA ALA A 4 4.58 -18.07 -36.12
C ALA A 4 3.98 -16.84 -35.44
N LEU A 5 2.98 -17.04 -34.59
CA LEU A 5 2.52 -16.05 -33.64
C LEU A 5 3.64 -15.83 -32.62
N ILE A 6 4.27 -14.66 -32.65
CA ILE A 6 5.15 -14.20 -31.58
C ILE A 6 4.24 -13.69 -30.47
N LEU A 7 3.97 -14.57 -29.50
CA LEU A 7 3.31 -14.21 -28.24
C LEU A 7 4.31 -13.35 -27.45
N GLY A 8 4.14 -12.03 -27.53
CA GLY A 8 4.89 -11.08 -26.71
C GLY A 8 4.50 -11.27 -25.25
N LEU A 9 5.26 -12.10 -24.52
CA LEU A 9 5.25 -12.06 -23.07
C LEU A 9 5.79 -10.68 -22.65
N LEU A 10 4.89 -9.80 -22.23
CA LEU A 10 5.21 -8.68 -21.37
C LEU A 10 5.65 -9.26 -20.03
N ILE A 11 6.96 -9.46 -19.89
CA ILE A 11 7.59 -9.82 -18.61
C ILE A 11 7.51 -8.57 -17.75
N ALA A 12 6.47 -8.47 -16.92
CA ALA A 12 6.47 -7.56 -15.79
C ALA A 12 7.72 -7.89 -14.96
N SER A 13 8.70 -6.99 -14.99
CA SER A 13 9.94 -7.18 -14.26
C SER A 13 9.59 -7.17 -12.77
N PRO A 14 9.91 -8.22 -11.99
CA PRO A 14 9.61 -8.22 -10.58
C PRO A 14 10.31 -7.05 -9.90
N LEU A 15 9.59 -6.34 -9.04
CA LEU A 15 10.08 -5.24 -8.23
C LEU A 15 11.17 -5.74 -7.26
N VAL A 16 12.41 -5.81 -7.72
CA VAL A 16 13.56 -6.16 -6.87
C VAL A 16 13.75 -5.17 -5.71
N ASN A 17 13.09 -4.00 -5.74
CA ASN A 17 13.26 -2.92 -4.76
C ASN A 17 11.97 -2.37 -4.13
N ALA A 18 10.81 -3.02 -4.26
CA ALA A 18 9.58 -2.51 -3.62
C ALA A 18 9.37 -3.01 -2.18
N ALA A 19 9.85 -4.22 -1.86
CA ALA A 19 9.74 -4.78 -0.52
C ALA A 19 10.29 -3.86 0.59
N PRO A 20 11.44 -3.16 0.43
CA PRO A 20 11.95 -2.24 1.46
C PRO A 20 10.97 -1.11 1.81
N LEU A 21 10.22 -0.59 0.84
CA LEU A 21 9.19 0.42 1.11
C LEU A 21 8.08 -0.20 1.97
N PHE A 22 7.44 -1.27 1.48
CA PHE A 22 6.27 -1.84 2.12
C PHE A 22 6.59 -2.41 3.52
N GLU A 23 7.71 -3.11 3.69
CA GLU A 23 8.17 -3.58 4.99
C GLU A 23 8.41 -2.42 5.96
N SER A 24 9.00 -1.32 5.48
CA SER A 24 9.23 -0.14 6.31
C SER A 24 7.95 0.59 6.71
N VAL A 25 6.90 0.54 5.89
CA VAL A 25 5.56 1.03 6.24
C VAL A 25 4.95 0.18 7.35
N ILE A 26 5.05 -1.16 7.27
CA ILE A 26 4.63 -2.04 8.36
C ILE A 26 5.37 -1.70 9.64
N ASP A 27 6.69 -1.48 9.58
CA ASP A 27 7.50 -1.15 10.76
C ASP A 27 7.20 0.24 11.36
N ALA A 28 6.82 1.20 10.53
CA ALA A 28 6.32 2.50 10.98
C ALA A 28 4.98 2.38 11.72
N MET A 29 4.11 1.46 11.27
CA MET A 29 2.79 1.21 11.84
C MET A 29 2.74 0.04 12.84
N ALA A 30 3.87 -0.59 13.19
CA ALA A 30 3.83 -1.78 14.02
C ALA A 30 3.67 -1.43 15.51
N ILE A 31 2.51 -1.76 16.09
CA ILE A 31 2.25 -1.67 17.54
C ILE A 31 2.57 -3.02 18.19
N LYS A 32 3.47 -3.02 19.20
CA LYS A 32 3.81 -4.25 19.93
C LYS A 32 2.59 -4.81 20.64
N SER A 33 2.38 -6.12 20.62
CA SER A 33 1.24 -6.76 21.32
C SER A 33 1.24 -6.55 22.84
N SER A 34 2.38 -6.18 23.41
CA SER A 34 2.52 -5.86 24.84
C SER A 34 2.26 -4.39 25.17
N ALA A 35 2.07 -3.53 24.17
CA ALA A 35 1.82 -2.11 24.41
C ALA A 35 0.39 -1.92 24.92
N SER A 36 0.21 -1.14 26.00
CA SER A 36 -1.10 -0.83 26.55
C SER A 36 -1.84 0.29 25.80
N HIS A 37 -1.15 0.94 24.87
CA HIS A 37 -1.65 2.05 24.06
C HIS A 37 -0.88 2.12 22.74
N THR A 38 -1.46 2.82 21.77
CA THR A 38 -0.82 3.19 20.50
C THR A 38 0.52 3.87 20.77
N ASN A 39 1.60 3.20 20.35
CA ASN A 39 2.97 3.64 20.61
C ASN A 39 3.72 4.06 19.33
N ASN A 40 2.99 4.25 18.23
CA ASN A 40 3.50 4.84 17.01
C ASN A 40 3.13 6.33 16.96
N GLY A 41 4.14 7.18 16.77
CA GLY A 41 4.00 8.62 16.60
C GLY A 41 4.44 9.06 15.21
N TRP A 42 4.34 10.37 14.97
CA TRP A 42 4.84 10.98 13.73
C TRP A 42 6.33 10.75 13.48
N ASP A 43 7.14 10.62 14.55
CA ASP A 43 8.56 10.26 14.46
C ASP A 43 8.79 8.89 13.79
N ASP A 44 7.82 7.96 13.87
CA ASP A 44 7.95 6.64 13.26
C ASP A 44 7.89 6.69 11.73
N THR A 45 7.43 7.80 11.12
CA THR A 45 7.52 8.02 9.67
C THR A 45 8.96 8.03 9.16
N ALA A 46 9.94 8.32 10.03
CA ALA A 46 11.36 8.24 9.69
C ALA A 46 11.83 6.81 9.39
N LYS A 47 11.06 5.79 9.78
CA LYS A 47 11.36 4.39 9.42
C LYS A 47 11.04 4.11 7.96
N ILE A 48 10.12 4.84 7.33
CA ILE A 48 9.68 4.59 5.96
C ILE A 48 10.82 4.94 4.98
N GLN A 49 11.29 3.93 4.25
CA GLN A 49 12.52 4.00 3.48
C GLN A 49 12.28 4.47 2.04
N GLY A 50 13.26 5.18 1.48
CA GLY A 50 13.30 5.56 0.06
C GLY A 50 12.36 6.69 -0.36
N VAL A 51 11.53 7.19 0.57
CA VAL A 51 10.58 8.27 0.31
C VAL A 51 11.26 9.64 0.39
N LYS A 52 11.09 10.45 -0.66
CA LYS A 52 11.38 11.88 -0.63
C LYS A 52 10.13 12.63 -0.17
N TRP A 53 10.14 13.06 1.08
CA TRP A 53 9.06 13.83 1.69
C TRP A 53 8.96 15.24 1.09
N ALA A 54 7.73 15.65 0.76
CA ALA A 54 7.42 17.01 0.33
C ALA A 54 7.49 17.98 1.52
N TRP A 55 7.05 17.54 2.69
CA TRP A 55 7.24 18.19 3.97
C TRP A 55 7.47 17.15 5.08
N PRO A 56 8.25 17.49 6.11
CA PRO A 56 8.54 16.60 7.22
C PRO A 56 7.40 16.54 8.24
N TYR A 57 7.47 15.55 9.14
CA TYR A 57 6.39 15.29 10.09
C TYR A 57 6.11 16.44 11.06
N TYR A 58 7.11 17.25 11.40
CA TYR A 58 6.92 18.39 12.29
C TYR A 58 6.10 19.52 11.64
N GLU A 59 5.89 19.45 10.32
CA GLU A 59 5.01 20.34 9.56
C GLU A 59 3.62 19.73 9.34
N SER A 60 3.35 18.47 9.75
CA SER A 60 2.07 17.79 9.48
C SER A 60 0.85 18.57 9.99
N GLY A 61 0.98 19.27 11.13
CA GLY A 61 -0.09 20.11 11.68
C GLY A 61 -0.46 21.32 10.81
N ALA A 62 0.45 21.78 9.93
CA ALA A 62 0.17 22.80 8.91
C ALA A 62 -0.48 22.22 7.64
N HIS A 63 -0.53 20.89 7.53
CA HIS A 63 -1.02 20.12 6.39
C HIS A 63 -2.12 19.14 6.83
N ASP A 64 -3.06 19.60 7.64
CA ASP A 64 -4.23 18.83 8.08
C ASP A 64 -3.90 17.47 8.74
N SER A 65 -2.75 17.40 9.42
CA SER A 65 -2.21 16.16 10.01
C SER A 65 -1.89 15.08 8.97
N THR A 66 -1.31 15.50 7.85
CA THR A 66 -0.83 14.62 6.78
C THR A 66 0.67 14.82 6.52
N MET A 67 1.31 13.79 5.97
CA MET A 67 2.62 13.87 5.32
C MET A 67 2.54 13.24 3.95
N GLN A 68 3.09 13.91 2.95
CA GLN A 68 3.15 13.36 1.60
C GLN A 68 4.60 13.23 1.14
N GLY A 69 4.89 12.12 0.48
CA GLY A 69 6.19 11.87 -0.13
C GLY A 69 6.05 11.09 -1.43
N SER A 70 7.16 11.03 -2.15
CA SER A 70 7.21 10.31 -3.42
C SER A 70 8.50 9.53 -3.56
N LEU A 71 8.43 8.46 -4.34
CA LEU A 71 9.59 7.67 -4.75
C LEU A 71 9.32 7.00 -6.10
N LYS A 72 10.36 6.38 -6.64
CA LYS A 72 10.30 5.57 -7.85
C LYS A 72 10.56 4.12 -7.47
N LEU A 73 9.53 3.29 -7.57
CA LEU A 73 9.67 1.84 -7.50
C LEU A 73 10.06 1.28 -8.87
N GLY A 74 10.75 0.14 -8.86
CA GLY A 74 11.23 -0.51 -10.07
C GLY A 74 12.45 0.16 -10.70
N THR A 75 12.85 -0.35 -11.86
CA THR A 75 14.03 0.11 -12.61
C THR A 75 13.67 0.58 -14.02
N ASP A 76 12.37 0.69 -14.32
CA ASP A 76 11.92 1.12 -15.65
C ASP A 76 12.35 2.58 -15.90
N PRO A 77 12.99 2.87 -17.05
CA PRO A 77 13.44 4.21 -17.38
C PRO A 77 12.29 5.19 -17.64
N ASN A 78 11.08 4.72 -17.94
CA ASN A 78 9.89 5.56 -18.09
C ASN A 78 9.49 6.11 -16.72
N PRO A 79 9.50 7.44 -16.51
CA PRO A 79 9.19 8.04 -15.21
C PRO A 79 7.78 7.71 -14.72
N ASN A 80 6.86 7.34 -15.61
CA ASN A 80 5.47 7.04 -15.25
C ASN A 80 5.23 5.59 -14.76
N ILE A 81 6.20 4.67 -14.90
CA ILE A 81 6.07 3.24 -14.51
C ILE A 81 6.73 2.97 -13.16
N GLY A 82 5.96 2.76 -12.10
CA GLY A 82 6.45 2.66 -10.73
C GLY A 82 6.63 4.03 -10.05
N ALA A 83 6.08 5.10 -10.62
CA ALA A 83 5.96 6.36 -9.88
C ALA A 83 5.05 6.13 -8.68
N THR A 84 5.55 6.43 -7.48
CA THR A 84 4.87 6.09 -6.24
C THR A 84 4.69 7.31 -5.36
N THR A 85 3.47 7.51 -4.87
CA THR A 85 3.12 8.48 -3.84
C THR A 85 2.84 7.72 -2.55
N VAL A 86 3.36 8.24 -1.45
CA VAL A 86 3.09 7.77 -0.09
C VAL A 86 2.48 8.92 0.69
N GLU A 87 1.30 8.69 1.24
CA GLU A 87 0.62 9.64 2.10
C GLU A 87 0.41 9.01 3.47
N VAL A 88 0.83 9.71 4.51
CA VAL A 88 0.67 9.29 5.91
C VAL A 88 -0.35 10.20 6.53
N ASN A 89 -1.46 9.62 6.98
CA ASN A 89 -2.55 10.32 7.63
C ASN A 89 -2.54 10.01 9.13
N GLY A 90 -2.93 10.98 9.94
CA GLY A 90 -2.93 10.79 11.39
C GLY A 90 -3.70 11.85 12.16
N ALA A 91 -3.64 11.72 13.47
CA ALA A 91 -4.05 12.74 14.42
C ALA A 91 -2.82 13.41 15.05
N ARG A 92 -3.03 14.40 15.92
CA ARG A 92 -1.96 15.22 16.53
C ARG A 92 -0.73 14.44 17.04
N SER A 93 -0.89 13.22 17.55
CA SER A 93 0.19 12.46 18.18
C SER A 93 0.45 11.07 17.60
N PHE A 94 -0.32 10.61 16.61
CA PHE A 94 -0.18 9.25 16.08
C PHE A 94 -0.65 9.15 14.63
N ILE A 95 -0.05 8.20 13.90
CA ILE A 95 -0.42 7.84 12.53
C ILE A 95 -1.63 6.91 12.59
N THR A 96 -2.64 7.15 11.76
CA THR A 96 -3.86 6.33 11.65
C THR A 96 -3.80 5.39 10.45
N GLU A 97 -3.36 5.91 9.31
CA GLU A 97 -3.30 5.15 8.06
C GLU A 97 -2.15 5.62 7.15
N VAL A 98 -1.74 4.74 6.24
CA VAL A 98 -0.78 5.04 5.19
C VAL A 98 -1.35 4.59 3.85
N ASP A 99 -1.45 5.53 2.92
CA ASP A 99 -1.88 5.31 1.54
C ASP A 99 -0.65 5.26 0.62
N ILE A 100 -0.60 4.26 -0.26
CA ILE A 100 0.49 4.04 -1.22
C ILE A 100 -0.15 3.90 -2.59
N SER A 101 0.19 4.79 -3.53
CA SER A 101 -0.31 4.73 -4.90
C SER A 101 0.86 4.52 -5.86
N ILE A 102 0.80 3.48 -6.70
CA ILE A 102 1.86 3.07 -7.62
C ILE A 102 1.31 3.09 -9.05
N ALA A 103 1.85 3.96 -9.89
CA ALA A 103 1.42 4.11 -11.27
C ALA A 103 2.04 3.04 -12.19
N ASN A 104 1.22 2.42 -13.02
CA ASN A 104 1.57 1.54 -14.15
C ASN A 104 2.52 0.39 -13.81
N ASP A 105 2.47 -0.12 -12.58
CA ASP A 105 3.31 -1.22 -12.10
C ASP A 105 2.46 -2.22 -11.29
N SER A 106 3.06 -3.33 -10.87
CA SER A 106 2.40 -4.39 -10.11
C SER A 106 3.05 -4.56 -8.74
N ALA A 107 2.26 -4.45 -7.69
CA ALA A 107 2.62 -4.83 -6.33
C ALA A 107 1.51 -5.67 -5.70
N ASP A 108 1.88 -6.48 -4.70
CA ASP A 108 1.02 -7.48 -4.08
C ASP A 108 1.28 -7.56 -2.56
N ILE A 109 0.37 -8.19 -1.82
CA ILE A 109 0.42 -8.30 -0.35
C ILE A 109 1.71 -8.95 0.16
N LYS A 110 2.33 -9.82 -0.65
CA LYS A 110 3.62 -10.45 -0.34
C LYS A 110 4.78 -9.47 -0.25
N ASP A 111 4.65 -8.29 -0.86
CA ASP A 111 5.71 -7.27 -0.87
C ASP A 111 5.82 -6.57 0.49
N PHE A 112 4.80 -6.66 1.35
CA PHE A 112 4.84 -6.20 2.75
C PHE A 112 5.72 -7.06 3.68
N GLY A 113 6.34 -8.10 3.12
CA GLY A 113 7.34 -8.91 3.80
C GLY A 113 6.75 -10.06 4.60
N GLN A 114 7.53 -10.54 5.58
CA GLN A 114 7.19 -11.75 6.33
C GLN A 114 6.16 -11.48 7.43
N GLY A 115 4.99 -12.10 7.28
CA GLY A 115 3.92 -12.06 8.26
C GLY A 115 2.86 -13.11 7.96
N LYS A 116 1.95 -13.33 8.91
CA LYS A 116 0.74 -14.11 8.64
C LYS A 116 -0.25 -13.21 7.91
N VAL A 117 -0.65 -13.62 6.71
CA VAL A 117 -1.67 -12.93 5.91
C VAL A 117 -2.96 -13.73 5.96
N LYS A 118 -4.07 -13.08 6.26
CA LYS A 118 -5.42 -13.64 6.17
C LYS A 118 -6.25 -12.74 5.27
N THR A 119 -6.81 -13.30 4.19
CA THR A 119 -7.77 -12.57 3.35
C THR A 119 -9.07 -12.33 4.10
N ILE A 120 -9.61 -11.11 3.98
CA ILE A 120 -10.91 -10.71 4.50
C ILE A 120 -11.85 -10.63 3.30
N LYS A 121 -12.92 -11.41 3.32
CA LYS A 121 -13.94 -11.36 2.27
C LYS A 121 -14.86 -10.19 2.48
N THR A 122 -15.13 -9.44 1.43
CA THR A 122 -15.97 -8.24 1.52
C THR A 122 -16.99 -8.16 0.38
N SER A 123 -17.97 -7.28 0.53
CA SER A 123 -18.97 -6.96 -0.50
C SER A 123 -18.38 -6.28 -1.75
N CYS A 124 -17.13 -5.83 -1.70
CA CYS A 124 -16.46 -5.11 -2.79
C CYS A 124 -15.39 -5.94 -3.48
N ASP A 125 -15.14 -7.17 -3.04
CA ASP A 125 -14.10 -8.02 -3.63
C ASP A 125 -14.33 -8.15 -5.14
N ASP A 126 -13.31 -7.81 -5.93
CA ASP A 126 -13.31 -7.91 -7.40
C ASP A 126 -12.01 -8.57 -7.84
N ASP A 127 -12.10 -9.46 -8.83
CA ASP A 127 -10.95 -10.15 -9.43
C ASP A 127 -11.03 -10.13 -10.96
N SER A 128 -11.61 -9.07 -11.53
CA SER A 128 -11.66 -8.87 -12.98
C SER A 128 -10.27 -8.55 -13.54
N ALA A 129 -10.08 -8.82 -14.83
CA ALA A 129 -8.79 -8.62 -15.49
C ALA A 129 -8.32 -7.15 -15.51
N SER A 130 -9.24 -6.19 -15.41
CA SER A 130 -8.96 -4.75 -15.46
C SER A 130 -9.10 -4.06 -14.11
N TYR A 131 -9.63 -4.75 -13.10
CA TYR A 131 -9.92 -4.17 -11.79
C TYR A 131 -9.94 -5.26 -10.72
N GLN A 132 -9.14 -5.08 -9.68
CA GLN A 132 -9.07 -5.99 -8.54
C GLN A 132 -9.21 -5.21 -7.24
N VAL A 133 -9.99 -5.77 -6.32
CA VAL A 133 -10.15 -5.25 -4.96
C VAL A 133 -10.01 -6.41 -4.00
N SER A 134 -9.10 -6.27 -3.03
CA SER A 134 -8.88 -7.28 -2.01
C SER A 134 -8.49 -6.67 -0.67
N PHE A 135 -8.83 -7.36 0.41
CA PHE A 135 -8.60 -6.93 1.78
C PHE A 135 -7.89 -8.01 2.58
N TYR A 136 -6.99 -7.59 3.45
CA TYR A 136 -6.11 -8.49 4.20
C TYR A 136 -5.96 -8.04 5.65
N GLU A 137 -5.87 -8.99 6.55
CA GLU A 137 -5.26 -8.84 7.86
C GLU A 137 -3.80 -9.33 7.74
N PHE A 138 -2.85 -8.45 8.03
CA PHE A 138 -1.42 -8.75 8.06
C PHE A 138 -0.93 -8.73 9.51
N GLN A 139 -0.34 -9.83 9.98
CA GLN A 139 0.14 -9.96 11.35
C GLN A 139 1.63 -10.33 11.40
N LYS A 140 2.44 -9.39 11.89
CA LYS A 140 3.84 -9.63 12.25
C LYS A 140 3.92 -10.31 13.64
N PRO A 141 4.82 -11.27 13.89
CA PRO A 141 4.93 -11.93 15.19
C PRO A 141 5.18 -10.94 16.34
N ARG A 142 4.38 -11.01 17.41
CA ARG A 142 4.44 -10.13 18.60
C ARG A 142 3.97 -8.68 18.37
N TYR A 143 3.27 -8.43 17.27
CA TYR A 143 2.62 -7.15 16.99
C TYR A 143 1.12 -7.35 16.81
N HIS A 144 0.35 -6.28 17.03
CA HIS A 144 -1.05 -6.22 16.63
C HIS A 144 -1.16 -6.34 15.10
N PRO A 145 -2.26 -6.93 14.59
CA PRO A 145 -2.48 -6.98 13.15
C PRO A 145 -2.70 -5.57 12.58
N LEU A 146 -2.31 -5.41 11.33
CA LEU A 146 -2.68 -4.29 10.47
C LEU A 146 -3.65 -4.78 9.41
N TYR A 147 -4.56 -3.92 8.98
CA TYR A 147 -5.47 -4.18 7.89
C TYR A 147 -4.98 -3.47 6.63
N ILE A 148 -5.08 -4.16 5.50
CA ILE A 148 -4.58 -3.67 4.21
C ILE A 148 -5.68 -3.84 3.17
N SER A 149 -6.09 -2.76 2.51
CA SER A 149 -6.82 -2.87 1.24
C SER A 149 -5.84 -2.73 0.08
N ARG A 150 -6.14 -3.45 -1.01
CA ARG A 150 -5.45 -3.34 -2.29
C ARG A 150 -6.49 -3.11 -3.37
N VAL A 151 -6.33 -2.02 -4.11
CA VAL A 151 -7.13 -1.71 -5.29
C VAL A 151 -6.20 -1.59 -6.48
N ALA A 152 -6.32 -2.49 -7.45
CA ALA A 152 -5.54 -2.44 -8.67
C ALA A 152 -6.46 -2.22 -9.87
N SER A 153 -6.08 -1.31 -10.76
CA SER A 153 -6.83 -1.03 -11.98
C SER A 153 -5.88 -0.96 -13.16
N TRP A 154 -6.26 -1.56 -14.29
CA TRP A 154 -5.51 -1.52 -15.53
C TRP A 154 -6.44 -1.23 -16.71
N GLY A 155 -6.12 -0.17 -17.45
CA GLY A 155 -6.78 0.18 -18.70
C GLY A 155 -6.19 -0.58 -19.90
N ALA A 156 -6.96 -0.66 -20.98
CA ALA A 156 -6.56 -1.35 -22.22
C ALA A 156 -5.28 -0.79 -22.87
N SER A 157 -4.89 0.44 -22.54
CA SER A 157 -3.68 1.12 -23.00
C SER A 157 -2.41 0.82 -22.19
N GLY A 158 -2.47 -0.11 -21.23
CA GLY A 158 -1.34 -0.43 -20.33
C GLY A 158 -1.12 0.62 -19.23
N SER A 159 -2.03 1.57 -19.09
CA SER A 159 -2.04 2.53 -17.99
C SER A 159 -2.87 1.99 -16.83
N GLY A 160 -2.34 1.99 -15.61
CA GLY A 160 -3.00 1.47 -14.43
C GLY A 160 -2.44 2.04 -13.14
N THR A 161 -3.02 1.64 -12.01
CA THR A 161 -2.55 2.02 -10.69
C THR A 161 -2.79 0.86 -9.73
N VAL A 162 -1.85 0.63 -8.82
CA VAL A 162 -2.07 -0.19 -7.62
C VAL A 162 -2.04 0.72 -6.41
N ASN A 163 -3.15 0.77 -5.69
CA ASN A 163 -3.30 1.50 -4.46
C ASN A 163 -3.34 0.52 -3.28
N PHE A 164 -2.62 0.84 -2.23
CA PHE A 164 -2.75 0.20 -0.92
C PHE A 164 -3.15 1.24 0.11
N LYS A 165 -3.99 0.83 1.05
CA LYS A 165 -4.20 1.54 2.31
C LYS A 165 -3.87 0.59 3.45
N VAL A 166 -3.05 1.04 4.39
CA VAL A 166 -2.68 0.29 5.61
C VAL A 166 -3.24 1.02 6.81
N ALA A 167 -3.99 0.31 7.68
CA ALA A 167 -4.60 0.90 8.87
C ALA A 167 -4.66 -0.08 10.04
N TYR A 168 -5.07 0.42 11.22
CA TYR A 168 -5.24 -0.39 12.44
C TYR A 168 -6.62 -1.01 12.59
N ASP A 169 -7.65 -0.36 12.03
CA ASP A 169 -9.03 -0.83 12.05
C ASP A 169 -9.42 -1.33 10.66
N VAL A 170 -10.14 -2.45 10.61
CA VAL A 170 -10.67 -2.98 9.36
C VAL A 170 -11.62 -1.97 8.70
N ASN A 171 -12.36 -1.19 9.48
CA ASN A 171 -13.30 -0.19 8.97
C ASN A 171 -12.62 0.94 8.19
N ASP A 172 -11.38 1.26 8.52
CA ASP A 172 -10.61 2.32 7.85
C ASP A 172 -10.21 1.89 6.44
N VAL A 173 -9.88 0.60 6.25
CA VAL A 173 -9.54 0.07 4.93
C VAL A 173 -10.75 -0.24 4.06
N LEU A 174 -11.95 -0.38 4.64
CA LEU A 174 -13.21 -0.68 3.92
C LEU A 174 -13.84 0.55 3.23
N GLN A 175 -13.36 1.76 3.52
CA GLN A 175 -13.83 2.99 2.88
C GLN A 175 -13.11 3.19 1.54
N LEU A 176 -13.72 2.72 0.45
CA LEU A 176 -13.22 2.91 -0.92
C LEU A 176 -14.07 3.96 -1.63
N ASP A 177 -13.65 5.24 -1.70
CA ASP A 177 -14.45 6.30 -2.35
C ASP A 177 -14.97 5.88 -3.75
N PRO A 178 -16.30 5.92 -4.03
CA PRO A 178 -17.41 6.44 -3.20
C PRO A 178 -18.22 5.40 -2.41
N GLN A 179 -17.76 4.16 -2.32
CA GLN A 179 -18.45 3.04 -1.69
C GLN A 179 -17.79 2.56 -0.39
N THR A 180 -18.60 2.28 0.63
CA THR A 180 -18.12 1.59 1.83
C THR A 180 -18.40 0.10 1.71
N CYS A 181 -17.35 -0.70 1.86
CA CYS A 181 -17.41 -2.15 1.81
C CYS A 181 -17.83 -2.74 3.14
N THR A 182 -18.42 -3.93 3.13
CA THR A 182 -18.80 -4.66 4.35
C THR A 182 -18.12 -6.01 4.38
N VAL A 183 -17.68 -6.44 5.57
CA VAL A 183 -17.10 -7.79 5.75
C VAL A 183 -18.20 -8.84 5.59
N LEU A 184 -17.93 -9.85 4.78
CA LEU A 184 -18.79 -11.01 4.59
C LEU A 184 -18.34 -12.13 5.52
N ASN A 185 -19.31 -12.71 6.26
CA ASN A 185 -19.09 -13.84 7.15
C ASN A 185 -19.15 -15.18 6.41
#